data_AF-A0A1F4VCU9-F1
#
_entry.id   AF-A0A1F4VCU9-F1
#
_cell.length_a   1.000
_cell.length_b   1.000
_cell.length_c   1.000
_cell.angle_alpha   90.00
_cell.angle_beta   90.00
_cell.angle_gamma   90.00
#
_symmetry.space_group_name_H-M   'P 1'
#
loop_
_entity.id
_entity.type
_entity.pdbx_description
1 polymer ?
#
loop_
_entity_poly.entity_id
_entity_poly.type
_entity_poly.pdbx_seq_one_letter_code
_entity_poly.pdbx_strand_id
1 'polypeptide(L)'
;MFWKSKNWLLTFSIVDNLIEGLTHFKRKFILVTLLIMSTVVIFNFESAVLLYATSLFLLIYLLITYFIAFTKPFKKSILFESFSNLSIKLTKSSFTKRLIEINEELRGKELNTFNQTQEILYANNLQLAVIAHRGMYFIANKLSMYKKSRIYLYHISINIIFLFLFSAFIFSLINFALYKISSSNFAYSGTFGWFDFLYYSSFAMFSGGSENLSPVSILSKVIKMIMLVSAGIIILTIILNVSFLVKGEKYKEDIDELAETLKKNSEYFQNFISEEYNLSIFQAIEILHKLKSGFITLIFMLSQDIPGIENLRSEDESKKDNNK
;
A
#
# COMPACT_ATOMS: atom_id res chain seq x y z
N MET A 1 14.13 -5.42 11.55
CA MET A 1 15.19 -5.34 10.52
C MET A 1 14.94 -4.22 9.50
N PHE A 2 13.72 -4.04 8.96
CA PHE A 2 13.36 -2.94 8.05
C PHE A 2 13.55 -1.51 8.62
N TRP A 3 13.46 -1.34 9.93
CA TRP A 3 13.62 -0.02 10.56
C TRP A 3 15.07 0.49 10.63
N LYS A 4 16.06 -0.42 10.53
CA LYS A 4 17.47 -0.02 10.45
C LYS A 4 17.89 0.42 9.04
N SER A 5 17.17 0.02 7.99
CA SER A 5 17.58 0.30 6.61
C SER A 5 17.30 1.73 6.15
N LYS A 6 16.78 2.62 7.02
CA LYS A 6 16.37 4.01 6.70
C LYS A 6 15.47 4.14 5.45
N ASN A 7 14.95 3.03 4.92
CA ASN A 7 14.22 3.00 3.67
C ASN A 7 12.72 3.18 3.92
N TRP A 8 12.38 4.35 4.49
CA TRP A 8 11.01 4.78 4.80
C TRP A 8 10.06 4.63 3.63
N LEU A 9 10.60 4.73 2.42
CA LEU A 9 9.88 4.65 1.18
C LEU A 9 9.28 3.26 0.96
N LEU A 10 10.05 2.20 1.23
CA LEU A 10 9.53 0.83 1.20
C LEU A 10 8.45 0.62 2.27
N THR A 11 8.61 1.21 3.46
CA THR A 11 7.61 1.13 4.51
C THR A 11 6.28 1.74 4.06
N PHE A 12 6.29 2.93 3.45
CA PHE A 12 5.07 3.54 2.91
C PHE A 12 4.44 2.66 1.83
N SER A 13 5.22 2.11 0.90
CA SER A 13 4.70 1.20 -0.12
C SER A 13 4.10 -0.07 0.47
N ILE A 14 4.70 -0.63 1.52
CA ILE A 14 4.16 -1.82 2.20
C ILE A 14 2.85 -1.47 2.92
N VAL A 15 2.83 -0.37 3.67
CA VAL A 15 1.62 0.10 4.36
C VAL A 15 0.50 0.37 3.37
N ASP A 16 0.81 0.95 2.20
CA ASP A 16 -0.16 1.12 1.12
C ASP A 16 -0.76 -0.19 0.63
N ASN A 17 0.10 -1.13 0.25
CA ASN A 17 -0.34 -2.43 -0.21
C ASN A 17 -1.17 -3.17 0.84
N LEU A 18 -0.85 -3.00 2.13
CA LEU A 18 -1.64 -3.56 3.23
C LEU A 18 -3.01 -2.87 3.37
N ILE A 19 -3.07 -1.54 3.34
CA ILE A 19 -4.34 -0.79 3.43
C ILE A 19 -5.22 -1.10 2.21
N GLU A 20 -4.67 -1.08 1.00
CA GLU A 20 -5.39 -1.45 -0.22
C GLU A 20 -5.86 -2.92 -0.16
N GLY A 21 -5.00 -3.80 0.36
CA GLY A 21 -5.29 -5.20 0.60
C GLY A 21 -6.49 -5.39 1.52
N LEU A 22 -6.51 -4.72 2.67
CA LEU A 22 -7.58 -4.80 3.68
C LEU A 22 -8.88 -4.16 3.18
N THR A 23 -8.80 -2.98 2.57
CA THR A 23 -9.97 -2.23 2.07
C THR A 23 -10.70 -3.01 0.98
N HIS A 24 -9.96 -3.73 0.14
CA HIS A 24 -10.51 -4.53 -0.95
C HIS A 24 -10.45 -6.04 -0.69
N PHE A 25 -10.23 -6.46 0.56
CA PHE A 25 -10.00 -7.86 0.91
C PHE A 25 -11.14 -8.76 0.45
N LYS A 26 -12.39 -8.40 0.76
CA LYS A 26 -13.57 -9.19 0.38
C LYS A 26 -13.64 -9.45 -1.12
N ARG A 27 -13.46 -8.41 -1.94
CA ARG A 27 -13.50 -8.53 -3.40
C ARG A 27 -12.32 -9.37 -3.93
N LYS A 28 -11.10 -9.11 -3.45
CA LYS A 28 -9.91 -9.87 -3.84
C LYS A 28 -10.05 -11.35 -3.46
N PHE A 29 -10.53 -11.63 -2.26
CA PHE A 29 -10.77 -12.98 -1.76
C PHE A 29 -11.78 -13.76 -2.61
N ILE A 30 -12.91 -13.14 -2.95
CA ILE A 30 -13.92 -13.75 -3.83
C ILE A 30 -13.31 -14.07 -5.20
N LEU A 31 -12.60 -13.13 -5.81
CA LEU A 31 -11.99 -13.32 -7.13
C LEU A 31 -10.92 -14.41 -7.13
N VAL A 32 -10.06 -14.45 -6.11
CA VAL A 32 -9.05 -15.52 -5.94
C VAL A 32 -9.72 -16.87 -5.74
N THR A 33 -10.78 -16.94 -4.94
CA THR A 33 -11.54 -18.18 -4.73
C THR A 33 -12.15 -18.68 -6.03
N LEU A 34 -12.77 -17.80 -6.81
CA LEU A 34 -13.34 -18.14 -8.12
C LEU A 34 -12.26 -18.60 -9.10
N LEU A 35 -11.09 -17.96 -9.11
CA LEU A 35 -9.95 -18.38 -9.93
C LEU A 35 -9.46 -19.80 -9.55
N ILE A 36 -9.35 -20.10 -8.25
CA ILE A 36 -8.98 -21.43 -7.76
C ILE A 36 -10.04 -22.45 -8.17
N MET A 37 -11.32 -22.14 -8.00
CA MET A 37 -12.42 -23.00 -8.45
C MET A 37 -12.38 -23.27 -9.95
N SER A 38 -12.18 -22.23 -10.78
CA SER A 38 -12.01 -22.38 -12.23
C SER A 38 -10.83 -23.28 -12.58
N THR A 39 -9.71 -23.13 -11.86
CA THR A 39 -8.55 -23.99 -12.03
C THR A 39 -8.90 -25.45 -11.70
N VAL A 40 -9.52 -25.71 -10.55
CA VAL A 40 -9.95 -27.05 -10.14
C VAL A 40 -10.91 -27.68 -11.17
N VAL A 41 -11.86 -26.90 -11.70
CA VAL A 41 -12.80 -27.36 -12.74
C VAL A 41 -12.05 -27.77 -14.00
N ILE A 42 -11.13 -26.94 -14.49
CA ILE A 42 -10.36 -27.22 -15.71
C ILE A 42 -9.51 -28.48 -15.55
N PHE A 43 -8.87 -28.68 -14.40
CA PHE A 43 -8.01 -29.85 -14.18
C PHE A 43 -8.82 -31.15 -14.02
N ASN A 44 -9.94 -31.13 -13.30
CA ASN A 44 -10.62 -32.37 -12.88
C ASN A 44 -11.81 -32.80 -13.76
N PHE A 45 -12.37 -31.91 -14.58
CA PHE A 45 -13.60 -32.21 -15.35
C PHE A 45 -13.31 -32.32 -16.85
N GLU A 46 -14.08 -33.16 -17.54
CA GLU A 46 -13.99 -33.38 -19.00
C GLU A 46 -15.20 -32.84 -19.77
N SER A 47 -16.25 -32.39 -19.07
CA SER A 47 -17.46 -31.85 -19.71
C SER A 47 -17.14 -30.59 -20.53
N ALA A 48 -17.35 -30.66 -21.84
CA ALA A 48 -17.06 -29.55 -22.75
C ALA A 48 -17.81 -28.26 -22.39
N VAL A 49 -19.08 -28.38 -21.96
CA VAL A 49 -19.92 -27.24 -21.57
C VAL A 49 -19.32 -26.51 -20.37
N LEU A 50 -18.90 -27.25 -19.34
CA LEU A 50 -18.25 -26.67 -18.14
C LEU A 50 -16.91 -26.00 -18.49
N LEU A 51 -16.11 -26.63 -19.36
CA LEU A 51 -14.82 -26.09 -19.80
C LEU A 51 -14.98 -24.80 -20.61
N TYR A 52 -15.96 -24.72 -21.51
CA TYR A 52 -16.29 -23.49 -22.25
C TYR A 52 -16.77 -22.38 -21.31
N ALA A 53 -17.71 -22.68 -20.41
CA ALA A 53 -18.23 -21.70 -19.46
C ALA A 53 -17.11 -21.15 -18.55
N THR A 54 -16.23 -22.03 -18.07
CA THR A 54 -15.09 -21.64 -17.22
C THR A 54 -14.08 -20.81 -18.00
N SER A 55 -13.78 -21.17 -19.26
CA SER A 55 -12.88 -20.41 -20.12
C SER A 55 -13.41 -19.00 -20.40
N LEU A 56 -14.72 -18.87 -20.65
CA LEU A 56 -15.38 -17.58 -20.85
C LEU A 56 -15.33 -16.73 -19.58
N PHE A 57 -15.60 -17.32 -18.42
CA PHE A 57 -15.49 -16.63 -17.13
C PHE A 57 -14.07 -16.10 -16.90
N LEU A 58 -13.04 -16.93 -17.11
CA LEU A 58 -11.64 -16.54 -16.96
C LEU A 58 -11.26 -15.41 -17.93
N LEU A 59 -11.76 -15.44 -19.16
CA LEU A 59 -11.55 -14.37 -20.14
C LEU A 59 -12.18 -13.05 -19.68
N ILE A 60 -13.44 -13.07 -19.23
CA ILE A 60 -14.12 -11.88 -18.68
C ILE A 60 -13.36 -11.34 -17.47
N TYR A 61 -12.92 -12.23 -16.58
CA TYR A 61 -12.16 -11.87 -15.39
C TYR A 61 -10.83 -11.17 -15.75
N LEU A 62 -10.13 -11.66 -16.78
CA LEU A 62 -8.92 -11.04 -17.29
C LEU A 62 -9.19 -9.65 -17.88
N LEU A 63 -10.26 -9.49 -18.67
CA LEU A 63 -10.65 -8.19 -19.24
C LEU A 63 -10.98 -7.16 -18.16
N ILE A 64 -11.71 -7.57 -17.11
CA ILE A 64 -11.98 -6.70 -15.95
C ILE A 64 -10.66 -6.30 -15.27
N THR A 65 -9.72 -7.24 -15.15
CA THR A 65 -8.41 -6.96 -14.55
C THR A 65 -7.61 -5.95 -15.38
N TYR A 66 -7.63 -6.06 -16.71
CA TYR A 66 -7.03 -5.05 -17.60
C TYR A 66 -7.70 -3.69 -17.45
N PHE A 67 -9.04 -3.64 -17.42
CA PHE A 67 -9.75 -2.38 -17.26
C PHE A 67 -9.40 -1.69 -15.93
N ILE A 68 -9.30 -2.46 -14.83
CA ILE A 68 -8.88 -1.94 -13.53
C ILE A 68 -7.43 -1.45 -13.60
N ALA A 69 -6.52 -2.23 -14.19
CA ALA A 69 -5.11 -1.86 -14.32
C ALA A 69 -4.91 -0.60 -15.19
N PHE A 70 -5.69 -0.47 -16.26
CA PHE A 70 -5.69 0.68 -17.16
C PHE A 70 -6.25 1.94 -16.48
N THR A 71 -7.26 1.81 -15.63
CA THR A 71 -7.89 2.96 -14.95
C THR A 71 -7.18 3.38 -13.67
N LYS A 72 -6.38 2.50 -13.03
CA LYS A 72 -5.65 2.78 -11.78
C LYS A 72 -4.77 4.04 -11.85
N PRO A 73 -4.00 4.33 -12.92
CA PRO A 73 -3.15 5.52 -13.01
C PRO A 73 -3.91 6.85 -13.02
N PHE A 74 -5.21 6.82 -13.36
CA PHE A 74 -6.05 8.02 -13.42
C PHE A 74 -6.67 8.37 -12.05
N LYS A 75 -6.73 7.42 -11.12
CA LYS A 75 -7.33 7.61 -9.79
C LYS A 75 -6.31 8.19 -8.82
N LYS A 76 -6.78 9.02 -7.87
CA LYS A 76 -5.96 9.43 -6.73
C LYS A 76 -5.52 8.18 -5.95
N SER A 77 -4.31 8.19 -5.42
CA SER A 77 -3.87 7.05 -4.60
C SER A 77 -4.71 6.97 -3.33
N ILE A 78 -5.16 5.76 -3.02
CA ILE A 78 -5.98 5.43 -1.84
C ILE A 78 -5.25 5.83 -0.55
N LEU A 79 -3.92 5.85 -0.54
CA LEU A 79 -3.15 6.38 0.59
C LEU A 79 -3.50 7.82 0.90
N PHE A 80 -3.55 8.68 -0.12
CA PHE A 80 -3.77 10.11 0.11
C PHE A 80 -5.13 10.34 0.75
N GLU A 81 -6.16 9.70 0.20
CA GLU A 81 -7.50 9.74 0.77
C GLU A 81 -7.52 9.14 2.18
N SER A 82 -6.87 8.00 2.41
CA SER A 82 -6.87 7.31 3.70
C SER A 82 -6.15 8.10 4.78
N PHE A 83 -4.94 8.61 4.51
CA PHE A 83 -4.17 9.41 5.46
C PHE A 83 -4.80 10.79 5.70
N SER A 84 -5.30 11.45 4.65
CA SER A 84 -6.02 12.72 4.80
C SER A 84 -7.26 12.52 5.66
N ASN A 85 -8.12 11.56 5.33
CA ASN A 85 -9.32 11.24 6.09
C ASN A 85 -9.00 10.82 7.53
N LEU A 86 -7.96 10.01 7.74
CA LEU A 86 -7.54 9.60 9.08
C LEU A 86 -7.07 10.82 9.88
N SER A 87 -6.26 11.70 9.30
CA SER A 87 -5.76 12.89 9.99
C SER A 87 -6.89 13.85 10.36
N ILE A 88 -7.85 14.08 9.44
CA ILE A 88 -9.05 14.90 9.70
C ILE A 88 -9.93 14.26 10.76
N LYS A 89 -10.13 12.93 10.71
CA LYS A 89 -10.88 12.22 11.76
C LYS A 89 -10.20 12.34 13.11
N LEU A 90 -8.87 12.21 13.16
CA LEU A 90 -8.12 12.36 14.40
C LEU A 90 -8.29 13.76 15.01
N THR A 91 -8.24 14.83 14.20
CA THR A 91 -8.38 16.21 14.71
C THR A 91 -9.82 16.59 15.05
N LYS A 92 -10.81 16.09 14.31
CA LYS A 92 -12.23 16.45 14.52
C LYS A 92 -12.99 15.52 15.46
N SER A 93 -12.49 14.32 15.73
CA SER A 93 -13.19 13.33 16.56
C SER A 93 -13.26 13.79 18.02
N SER A 94 -14.47 13.83 18.56
CA SER A 94 -14.71 14.06 19.99
C SER A 94 -14.06 12.99 20.86
N PHE A 95 -13.92 11.76 20.35
CA PHE A 95 -13.22 10.70 21.05
C PHE A 95 -11.72 11.01 21.19
N THR A 96 -11.07 11.48 20.13
CA THR A 96 -9.64 11.86 20.22
C THR A 96 -9.46 12.98 21.22
N LYS A 97 -10.31 14.02 21.16
CA LYS A 97 -10.27 15.15 22.11
C LYS A 97 -10.37 14.68 23.56
N ARG A 98 -11.36 13.82 23.88
CA ARG A 98 -11.51 13.24 25.22
C ARG A 98 -10.30 12.45 25.70
N LEU A 99 -9.55 11.81 24.80
CA LEU A 99 -8.34 11.06 25.15
C LEU A 99 -7.12 11.96 25.44
N ILE A 100 -7.12 13.20 24.94
CA ILE A 100 -5.98 14.12 25.08
C ILE A 100 -6.28 15.31 25.98
N GLU A 101 -7.54 15.58 26.31
CA GLU A 101 -7.95 16.64 27.25
C GLU A 101 -7.48 16.31 28.67
N ILE A 102 -7.17 17.37 29.45
CA ILE A 102 -6.86 17.21 30.87
C ILE A 102 -8.16 16.93 31.60
N ASN A 103 -8.14 15.95 32.51
CA ASN A 103 -9.29 15.70 33.37
C ASN A 103 -9.57 16.96 34.22
N GLU A 104 -10.82 17.41 34.31
CA GLU A 104 -11.18 18.67 34.98
C GLU A 104 -10.64 18.78 36.40
N GLU A 105 -10.55 17.66 37.12
CA GLU A 105 -9.99 17.60 38.48
C GLU A 105 -8.51 18.00 38.58
N LEU A 106 -7.77 17.94 37.46
CA LEU A 106 -6.34 18.25 37.35
C LEU A 106 -6.09 19.65 36.79
N ARG A 107 -7.12 20.29 36.21
CA ARG A 107 -6.97 21.58 35.56
C ARG A 107 -6.67 22.66 36.61
N GLY A 108 -5.58 23.39 36.42
CA GLY A 108 -5.14 24.47 37.31
C GLY A 108 -4.38 24.04 38.57
N LYS A 109 -4.16 22.73 38.78
CA LYS A 109 -3.30 22.23 39.87
C LYS A 109 -1.85 22.14 39.42
N GLU A 110 -0.92 22.44 40.32
CA GLU A 110 0.51 22.26 40.06
C GLU A 110 0.87 20.77 40.03
N LEU A 111 1.74 20.37 39.10
CA LEU A 111 2.18 18.98 38.91
C LEU A 111 2.69 18.32 40.20
N ASN A 112 3.36 19.08 41.08
CA ASN A 112 3.90 18.57 42.36
C ASN A 112 2.82 18.13 43.36
N THR A 113 1.55 18.48 43.12
CA THR A 113 0.42 18.13 44.00
C THR A 113 -0.31 16.87 43.55
N PHE A 114 0.08 16.29 42.41
CA PHE A 114 -0.61 15.14 41.84
C PHE A 114 -0.27 13.88 42.63
N ASN A 115 -1.27 13.02 42.82
CA ASN A 115 -0.98 11.66 43.25
C ASN A 115 -0.44 10.82 42.06
N GLN A 116 0.15 9.67 42.35
CA GLN A 116 0.76 8.81 41.32
C GLN A 116 -0.21 8.43 40.18
N THR A 117 -1.50 8.20 40.49
CA THR A 117 -2.51 7.88 39.47
C THR A 117 -2.80 9.08 38.56
N GLN A 118 -2.88 10.28 39.14
CA GLN A 118 -3.09 11.53 38.42
C GLN A 118 -1.90 11.88 37.53
N GLU A 119 -0.67 11.67 38.00
CA GLU A 119 0.54 11.82 37.20
C GLU A 119 0.54 10.88 35.98
N ILE A 120 0.17 9.61 36.17
CA ILE A 120 0.09 8.64 35.07
C ILE A 120 -0.97 9.05 34.05
N LEU A 121 -2.16 9.46 34.49
CA LEU A 121 -3.23 9.91 33.60
C LEU A 121 -2.82 11.17 32.82
N TYR A 122 -2.25 12.17 33.51
CA TYR A 122 -1.74 13.38 32.88
C TYR A 122 -0.65 13.06 31.85
N ALA A 123 0.33 12.23 32.23
CA ALA A 123 1.40 11.81 31.34
C ALA A 123 0.86 11.07 30.11
N ASN A 124 -0.12 10.18 30.26
CA ASN A 124 -0.69 9.44 29.15
C ASN A 124 -1.42 10.35 28.15
N ASN A 125 -2.24 11.29 28.64
CA ASN A 125 -3.00 12.20 27.76
C ASN A 125 -2.05 13.16 27.02
N LEU A 126 -1.09 13.75 27.75
CA LEU A 126 -0.06 14.61 27.16
C LEU A 126 0.81 13.85 26.15
N GLN A 127 1.20 12.61 26.47
CA GLN A 127 1.98 11.75 25.59
C GLN A 127 1.23 11.44 24.30
N LEU A 128 -0.07 11.14 24.36
CA LEU A 128 -0.88 10.92 23.16
C LEU A 128 -0.96 12.18 22.28
N ALA A 129 -1.14 13.36 22.88
CA ALA A 129 -1.14 14.63 22.15
C ALA A 129 0.22 14.89 21.47
N VAL A 130 1.32 14.69 22.19
CA VAL A 130 2.68 14.86 21.66
C VAL A 130 2.98 13.86 20.54
N ILE A 131 2.57 12.58 20.70
CA ILE A 131 2.72 11.55 19.66
C ILE A 131 1.89 11.92 18.42
N ALA A 132 0.67 12.42 18.58
CA ALA A 132 -0.17 12.84 17.45
C ALA A 132 0.49 13.98 16.67
N HIS A 133 0.95 15.03 17.36
CA HIS A 133 1.70 16.13 16.76
C HIS A 133 2.96 15.64 16.03
N ARG A 134 3.86 14.94 16.74
CA ARG A 134 5.14 14.49 16.20
C ARG A 134 4.97 13.46 15.08
N GLY A 135 4.00 12.57 15.20
CA GLY A 135 3.68 11.55 14.20
C GLY A 135 3.20 12.16 12.89
N MET A 136 2.25 13.11 12.95
CA MET A 136 1.76 13.79 11.74
C MET A 136 2.86 14.61 11.05
N TYR A 137 3.64 15.36 11.83
CA TYR A 137 4.75 16.15 11.29
C TYR A 137 5.84 15.26 10.68
N PHE A 138 6.18 14.16 11.34
CA PHE A 138 7.13 13.17 10.84
C PHE A 138 6.66 12.59 9.50
N ILE A 139 5.41 12.14 9.41
CA ILE A 139 4.85 11.60 8.16
C ILE A 139 4.87 12.66 7.06
N ALA A 140 4.49 13.91 7.36
CA ALA A 140 4.53 15.01 6.41
C ALA A 140 5.95 15.23 5.84
N ASN A 141 6.97 15.24 6.70
CA ASN A 141 8.36 15.38 6.26
C ASN A 141 8.83 14.19 5.42
N LYS A 142 8.45 12.96 5.80
CA LYS A 142 8.80 11.77 5.00
C LYS A 142 8.07 11.72 3.67
N LEU A 143 6.85 12.24 3.57
CA LEU A 143 6.13 12.40 2.31
C LEU A 143 6.86 13.39 1.38
N SER A 144 7.34 14.52 1.91
CA SER A 144 8.17 15.46 1.13
C SER A 144 9.48 14.83 0.63
N MET A 145 10.08 13.89 1.39
CA MET A 145 11.21 13.10 0.91
C MET A 145 10.80 12.05 -0.14
N TYR A 146 9.64 11.41 0.05
CA TYR A 146 9.07 10.43 -0.87
C TYR A 146 8.83 11.03 -2.26
N LYS A 147 8.36 12.28 -2.32
CA LYS A 147 8.20 13.07 -3.54
C LYS A 147 9.45 13.07 -4.43
N LYS A 148 10.64 13.09 -3.83
CA LYS A 148 11.92 13.09 -4.56
C LYS A 148 12.33 11.69 -5.03
N SER A 149 11.77 10.65 -4.43
CA SER A 149 12.09 9.26 -4.75
C SER A 149 11.39 8.79 -6.03
N ARG A 150 12.11 8.00 -6.84
CA ARG A 150 11.53 7.32 -8.01
C ARG A 150 10.92 5.96 -7.67
N ILE A 151 10.60 5.68 -6.39
CA ILE A 151 10.19 4.33 -5.94
C ILE A 151 8.85 3.89 -6.50
N TYR A 152 7.97 4.84 -6.82
CA TYR A 152 6.74 4.52 -7.53
C TYR A 152 7.03 3.76 -8.86
N LEU A 153 8.19 3.96 -9.52
CA LEU A 153 8.57 3.25 -10.75
C LEU A 153 8.65 1.76 -10.48
N TYR A 154 9.29 1.38 -9.37
CA TYR A 154 9.44 0.00 -8.96
C TYR A 154 8.08 -0.67 -8.74
N HIS A 155 7.14 0.05 -8.11
CA HIS A 155 5.78 -0.45 -7.91
C HIS A 155 5.04 -0.67 -9.24
N ILE A 156 5.15 0.30 -10.17
CA ILE A 156 4.57 0.18 -11.52
C ILE A 156 5.17 -1.02 -12.25
N SER A 157 6.50 -1.18 -12.24
CA SER A 157 7.18 -2.30 -12.88
C SER A 157 6.73 -3.66 -12.33
N ILE A 158 6.64 -3.80 -11.00
CA ILE A 158 6.14 -5.03 -10.38
C ILE A 158 4.71 -5.34 -10.82
N ASN A 159 3.83 -4.34 -10.80
CA ASN A 159 2.44 -4.54 -11.18
C ASN A 159 2.29 -4.97 -12.65
N ILE A 160 3.11 -4.41 -13.55
CA ILE A 160 3.13 -4.81 -14.97
C ILE A 160 3.62 -6.25 -15.13
N ILE A 161 4.72 -6.61 -14.46
CA ILE A 161 5.24 -7.99 -14.50
C ILE A 161 4.19 -8.96 -13.97
N PHE A 162 3.56 -8.63 -12.85
CA PHE A 162 2.48 -9.43 -12.28
C PHE A 162 1.30 -9.55 -13.24
N LEU A 163 0.87 -8.45 -13.86
CA LEU A 163 -0.22 -8.45 -14.84
C LEU A 163 0.11 -9.35 -16.03
N PHE A 164 1.34 -9.30 -16.52
CA PHE A 164 1.82 -10.17 -17.59
C PHE A 164 1.77 -11.65 -17.18
N LEU A 165 2.41 -12.02 -16.07
CA LEU A 165 2.45 -13.41 -15.59
C LEU A 165 1.04 -13.94 -15.32
N PHE A 166 0.19 -13.11 -14.73
CA PHE A 166 -1.22 -13.43 -14.49
C PHE A 166 -1.98 -13.67 -15.80
N SER A 167 -1.77 -12.83 -16.80
CA SER A 167 -2.39 -13.00 -18.13
C SER A 167 -1.95 -14.30 -18.80
N ALA A 168 -0.65 -14.57 -18.80
CA ALA A 168 -0.08 -15.80 -19.36
C ALA A 168 -0.63 -17.04 -18.65
N PHE A 169 -0.78 -16.99 -17.33
CA PHE A 169 -1.40 -18.05 -16.54
C PHE A 169 -2.87 -18.27 -16.91
N ILE A 170 -3.68 -17.20 -17.01
CA ILE A 170 -5.09 -17.31 -17.39
C ILE A 170 -5.25 -17.88 -18.81
N PHE A 171 -4.48 -17.38 -19.77
CA PHE A 171 -4.51 -17.91 -21.15
C PHE A 171 -4.01 -19.35 -21.22
N SER A 172 -3.06 -19.75 -20.37
CA SER A 172 -2.65 -21.15 -20.24
C SER A 172 -3.82 -22.03 -19.83
N LEU A 173 -4.60 -21.62 -18.83
CA LEU A 173 -5.78 -22.36 -18.39
C LEU A 173 -6.83 -22.47 -19.49
N ILE A 174 -7.10 -21.37 -20.20
CA ILE A 174 -8.06 -21.34 -21.32
C ILE A 174 -7.62 -22.27 -22.46
N ASN A 175 -6.35 -22.19 -22.89
CA ASN A 175 -5.83 -23.05 -23.96
C ASN A 175 -5.80 -24.53 -23.54
N PHE A 176 -5.47 -24.83 -22.28
CA PHE A 176 -5.52 -26.18 -21.75
C PHE A 176 -6.96 -26.72 -21.69
N ALA A 177 -7.93 -25.89 -21.31
CA ALA A 177 -9.35 -26.25 -21.36
C ALA A 177 -9.82 -26.55 -22.78
N LEU A 178 -9.41 -25.74 -23.77
CA LEU A 178 -9.70 -25.99 -25.18
C LEU A 178 -9.09 -27.30 -25.69
N TYR A 179 -7.87 -27.62 -25.25
CA TYR A 179 -7.24 -28.90 -25.57
C TYR A 179 -8.00 -30.09 -24.99
N LYS A 180 -8.46 -29.99 -23.73
CA LYS A 180 -9.29 -31.03 -23.09
C LYS A 180 -10.65 -31.20 -23.78
N ILE A 181 -11.23 -30.13 -24.32
CA ILE A 181 -12.49 -30.19 -25.09
C ILE A 181 -12.28 -30.97 -26.40
N SER A 182 -11.22 -30.63 -27.13
CA SER A 182 -10.80 -31.39 -28.31
C SER A 182 -9.32 -31.16 -28.56
N SER A 183 -8.56 -32.25 -28.61
CA SER A 183 -7.14 -32.21 -28.94
C SER A 183 -6.90 -31.67 -30.36
N SER A 184 -7.88 -31.78 -31.26
CA SER A 184 -7.81 -31.25 -32.63
C SER A 184 -7.77 -29.72 -32.69
N ASN A 185 -8.01 -29.03 -31.57
CA ASN A 185 -7.87 -27.58 -31.50
C ASN A 185 -6.41 -27.13 -31.69
N PHE A 186 -5.45 -28.01 -31.43
CA PHE A 186 -4.02 -27.73 -31.54
C PHE A 186 -3.31 -28.78 -32.39
N ALA A 187 -2.35 -28.35 -33.21
CA ALA A 187 -1.37 -29.23 -33.83
C ALA A 187 -0.14 -29.28 -32.93
N TYR A 188 0.31 -30.49 -32.65
CA TYR A 188 1.30 -30.73 -31.62
C TYR A 188 2.20 -31.92 -31.96
N SER A 189 3.45 -31.88 -31.53
CA SER A 189 4.45 -32.93 -31.69
C SER A 189 4.86 -33.52 -30.33
N GLY A 190 4.34 -34.70 -29.98
CA GLY A 190 4.67 -35.41 -28.73
C GLY A 190 3.55 -35.39 -27.67
N THR A 191 3.91 -35.73 -26.42
CA THR A 191 3.00 -35.70 -25.27
C THR A 191 3.12 -34.37 -24.54
N PHE A 192 2.00 -33.69 -24.31
CA PHE A 192 1.98 -32.37 -23.69
C PHE A 192 1.39 -32.42 -22.29
N GLY A 193 2.09 -31.79 -21.36
CA GLY A 193 1.60 -31.48 -20.03
C GLY A 193 0.97 -30.09 -19.97
N TRP A 194 0.43 -29.74 -18.81
CA TRP A 194 -0.16 -28.41 -18.61
C TRP A 194 0.89 -27.28 -18.76
N PHE A 195 2.15 -27.54 -18.36
CA PHE A 195 3.24 -26.56 -18.42
C PHE A 195 3.56 -26.10 -19.85
N ASP A 196 3.33 -26.96 -20.85
CA ASP A 196 3.53 -26.60 -22.24
C ASP A 196 2.53 -25.52 -22.69
N PHE A 197 1.31 -25.54 -22.16
CA PHE A 197 0.32 -24.47 -22.39
C PHE A 197 0.72 -23.16 -21.71
N LEU A 198 1.43 -23.22 -20.57
CA LEU A 198 1.94 -22.03 -19.89
C LEU A 198 3.10 -21.42 -20.69
N TYR A 199 4.02 -22.25 -21.14
CA TYR A 199 5.11 -21.85 -22.02
C TYR A 199 4.58 -21.26 -23.33
N TYR A 200 3.68 -21.98 -24.02
CA TYR A 200 3.00 -21.51 -25.22
C TYR A 200 2.32 -20.16 -24.99
N SER A 201 1.56 -20.02 -23.90
CA SER A 201 0.79 -18.80 -23.65
C SER A 201 1.68 -17.60 -23.35
N SER A 202 2.75 -17.82 -22.58
CA SER A 202 3.74 -16.79 -22.28
C SER A 202 4.47 -16.31 -23.53
N PHE A 203 4.89 -17.25 -24.39
CA PHE A 203 5.64 -16.94 -25.60
C PHE A 203 4.74 -16.33 -26.70
N ALA A 204 3.53 -16.85 -26.88
CA ALA A 204 2.57 -16.34 -27.85
C ALA A 204 2.15 -14.87 -27.59
N MET A 205 2.24 -14.39 -26.35
CA MET A 205 2.03 -12.97 -26.04
C MET A 205 3.16 -12.06 -26.59
N PHE A 206 4.39 -12.55 -26.79
CA PHE A 206 5.52 -11.73 -27.25
C PHE A 206 5.92 -11.97 -28.71
N SER A 207 6.04 -13.23 -29.11
CA SER A 207 6.75 -13.64 -30.34
C SER A 207 5.87 -14.43 -31.31
N GLY A 208 4.57 -14.56 -31.02
CA GLY A 208 3.61 -15.15 -31.96
C GLY A 208 3.49 -16.68 -31.92
N GLY A 209 4.08 -17.37 -30.94
CA GLY A 209 3.79 -18.77 -30.61
C GLY A 209 4.99 -19.72 -30.68
N SER A 210 4.84 -20.94 -30.14
CA SER A 210 5.89 -21.98 -30.13
C SER A 210 5.76 -22.93 -31.32
N GLU A 211 6.87 -23.45 -31.83
CA GLU A 211 6.86 -24.45 -32.93
C GLU A 211 6.16 -25.76 -32.55
N ASN A 212 6.26 -26.17 -31.27
CA ASN A 212 5.73 -27.45 -30.79
C ASN A 212 4.20 -27.46 -30.57
N LEU A 213 3.59 -26.28 -30.44
CA LEU A 213 2.15 -26.15 -30.16
C LEU A 213 1.59 -24.97 -30.96
N SER A 214 0.70 -25.28 -31.91
CA SER A 214 0.10 -24.28 -32.78
C SER A 214 -1.43 -24.41 -32.82
N PRO A 215 -2.18 -23.29 -32.80
CA PRO A 215 -3.63 -23.34 -32.83
C PRO A 215 -4.14 -23.64 -34.24
N VAL A 216 -4.98 -24.66 -34.37
CA VAL A 216 -5.54 -25.12 -35.66
C VAL A 216 -6.98 -24.64 -35.82
N SER A 217 -7.80 -24.85 -34.78
CA SER A 217 -9.21 -24.47 -34.81
C SER A 217 -9.41 -22.96 -34.87
N ILE A 218 -10.59 -22.53 -35.35
CA ILE A 218 -10.99 -21.12 -35.36
C ILE A 218 -10.94 -20.55 -33.94
N LEU A 219 -11.47 -21.28 -32.96
CA LEU A 219 -11.54 -20.80 -31.58
C LEU A 219 -10.15 -20.62 -30.94
N SER A 220 -9.25 -21.59 -31.09
CA SER A 220 -7.88 -21.48 -30.59
C SER A 220 -7.10 -20.34 -31.29
N LYS A 221 -7.39 -20.08 -32.57
CA LYS A 221 -6.81 -18.94 -33.30
C LYS A 221 -7.34 -17.60 -32.77
N VAL A 222 -8.64 -17.51 -32.47
CA VAL A 222 -9.25 -16.32 -31.84
C VAL A 222 -8.61 -16.07 -30.47
N ILE A 223 -8.44 -17.10 -29.63
CA ILE A 223 -7.75 -16.95 -28.34
C ILE A 223 -6.32 -16.43 -28.53
N LYS A 224 -5.56 -16.97 -29.49
CA LYS A 224 -4.22 -16.46 -29.82
C LYS A 224 -4.24 -14.99 -30.27
N MET A 225 -5.22 -14.57 -31.06
CA MET A 225 -5.38 -13.16 -31.43
C MET A 225 -5.68 -12.28 -30.21
N ILE A 226 -6.57 -12.73 -29.32
CA ILE A 226 -6.88 -12.01 -28.07
C ILE A 226 -5.63 -11.92 -27.18
N MET A 227 -4.79 -12.94 -27.12
CA MET A 227 -3.51 -12.90 -26.40
C MET A 227 -2.55 -11.83 -26.95
N LEU A 228 -2.43 -11.71 -28.28
CA LEU A 228 -1.62 -10.68 -28.93
C LEU A 228 -2.17 -9.28 -28.64
N VAL A 229 -3.49 -9.09 -28.73
CA VAL A 229 -4.15 -7.82 -28.36
C VAL A 229 -3.90 -7.50 -26.89
N SER A 230 -3.97 -8.50 -26.01
CA SER A 230 -3.72 -8.35 -24.58
C SER A 230 -2.29 -7.91 -24.28
N ALA A 231 -1.30 -8.45 -24.99
CA ALA A 231 0.09 -7.96 -24.90
C ALA A 231 0.21 -6.49 -25.33
N GLY A 232 -0.50 -6.09 -26.40
CA GLY A 232 -0.61 -4.69 -26.82
C GLY A 232 -1.23 -3.79 -25.74
N ILE A 233 -2.29 -4.25 -25.06
CA ILE A 233 -2.92 -3.53 -23.94
C ILE A 233 -1.94 -3.38 -22.76
N ILE A 234 -1.16 -4.42 -22.44
CA ILE A 234 -0.13 -4.34 -21.41
C ILE A 234 0.90 -3.27 -21.78
N ILE A 235 1.44 -3.29 -23.01
CA ILE A 235 2.39 -2.28 -23.50
C ILE A 235 1.80 -0.87 -23.42
N LEU A 236 0.55 -0.69 -23.87
CA LEU A 236 -0.16 0.59 -23.77
C LEU A 236 -0.27 1.05 -22.31
N THR A 237 -0.56 0.13 -21.40
CA THR A 237 -0.60 0.40 -19.95
C THR A 237 0.77 0.85 -19.45
N ILE A 238 1.89 0.27 -19.92
CA ILE A 238 3.24 0.74 -19.61
C ILE A 238 3.43 2.18 -20.08
N ILE A 239 3.11 2.45 -21.35
CA ILE A 239 3.29 3.78 -21.96
C ILE A 239 2.48 4.84 -21.23
N LEU A 240 1.22 4.54 -20.91
CA LEU A 240 0.36 5.46 -20.16
C LEU A 240 0.90 5.70 -18.76
N ASN A 241 1.27 4.64 -18.03
CA ASN A 241 1.86 4.79 -16.70
C ASN A 241 3.11 5.67 -16.73
N VAL A 242 4.04 5.44 -17.67
CA VAL A 242 5.25 6.25 -17.84
C VAL A 242 4.93 7.67 -18.31
N SER A 243 3.90 7.86 -19.13
CA SER A 243 3.50 9.19 -19.62
C SER A 243 2.86 10.04 -18.50
N PHE A 244 1.97 9.45 -17.70
CA PHE A 244 1.43 10.07 -16.48
C PHE A 244 2.52 10.39 -15.47
N LEU A 245 3.58 9.59 -15.49
CA LEU A 245 4.73 9.80 -14.66
C LEU A 245 5.63 10.96 -15.05
N VAL A 246 5.87 11.11 -16.34
CA VAL A 246 6.59 12.28 -16.87
C VAL A 246 5.79 13.54 -16.55
N LYS A 247 4.46 13.44 -16.60
CA LYS A 247 3.52 14.45 -16.05
C LYS A 247 3.37 14.40 -14.54
N GLY A 248 4.36 13.90 -13.80
CA GLY A 248 4.34 13.64 -12.35
C GLY A 248 4.10 14.85 -11.46
N GLU A 249 3.66 15.98 -12.00
CA GLU A 249 3.10 17.13 -11.30
C GLU A 249 1.89 16.73 -10.46
N LYS A 250 0.90 16.02 -11.01
CA LYS A 250 -0.29 15.64 -10.24
C LYS A 250 0.04 14.77 -9.02
N TYR A 251 0.93 13.79 -9.17
CA TYR A 251 1.35 12.94 -8.04
C TYR A 251 2.14 13.74 -7.00
N LYS A 252 2.98 14.67 -7.45
CA LYS A 252 3.72 15.60 -6.58
C LYS A 252 2.77 16.54 -5.84
N GLU A 253 1.76 17.07 -6.51
CA GLU A 253 0.70 17.92 -5.96
C GLU A 253 -0.11 17.16 -4.90
N ASP A 254 -0.56 15.93 -5.19
CA ASP A 254 -1.30 15.11 -4.22
C ASP A 254 -0.43 14.81 -2.96
N ILE A 255 0.90 14.61 -3.13
CA ILE A 255 1.83 14.47 -1.99
C ILE A 255 1.96 15.77 -1.21
N ASP A 256 2.12 16.90 -1.90
CA ASP A 256 2.29 18.21 -1.26
C ASP A 256 1.03 18.59 -0.48
N GLU A 257 -0.16 18.42 -1.08
CA GLU A 257 -1.46 18.67 -0.45
C GLU A 257 -1.62 17.81 0.82
N LEU A 258 -1.26 16.52 0.76
CA LEU A 258 -1.30 15.66 1.93
C LEU A 258 -0.29 16.10 3.00
N ALA A 259 0.95 16.41 2.61
CA ALA A 259 1.98 16.83 3.54
C ALA A 259 1.60 18.15 4.24
N GLU A 260 1.02 19.09 3.50
CA GLU A 260 0.50 20.35 4.05
C GLU A 260 -0.69 20.12 4.99
N THR A 261 -1.63 19.26 4.60
CA THR A 261 -2.76 18.86 5.46
C THR A 261 -2.27 18.24 6.78
N LEU A 262 -1.28 17.37 6.72
CA LEU A 262 -0.68 16.74 7.91
C LEU A 262 0.08 17.75 8.78
N LYS A 263 0.79 18.72 8.18
CA LYS A 263 1.44 19.80 8.92
C LYS A 263 0.42 20.67 9.64
N LYS A 264 -0.63 21.12 8.95
CA LYS A 264 -1.73 21.88 9.55
C LYS A 264 -2.42 21.12 10.68
N ASN A 265 -2.66 19.83 10.50
CA ASN A 265 -3.21 18.97 11.56
C ASN A 265 -2.22 18.76 12.72
N SER A 266 -0.90 18.76 12.47
CA SER A 266 0.10 18.73 13.54
C SER A 266 0.12 20.03 14.34
N GLU A 267 -0.02 21.19 13.68
CA GLU A 267 -0.11 22.50 14.32
C GLU A 267 -1.35 22.60 15.21
N TYR A 268 -2.47 21.98 14.80
CA TYR A 268 -3.65 21.85 15.66
C TYR A 268 -3.31 21.18 17.00
N PHE A 269 -2.58 20.06 17.00
CA PHE A 269 -2.19 19.40 18.26
C PHE A 269 -1.17 20.22 19.06
N GLN A 270 -0.30 20.98 18.40
CA GLN A 270 0.61 21.89 19.09
C GLN A 270 -0.16 23.00 19.81
N ASN A 271 -1.12 23.63 19.13
CA ASN A 271 -1.98 24.66 19.73
C ASN A 271 -2.82 24.06 20.85
N PHE A 272 -3.37 22.86 20.66
CA PHE A 272 -4.08 22.13 21.71
C PHE A 272 -3.21 21.90 22.95
N ILE A 273 -1.95 21.45 22.80
CA ILE A 273 -1.04 21.28 23.94
C ILE A 273 -0.78 22.64 24.62
N SER A 274 -0.59 23.70 23.84
CA SER A 274 -0.35 25.04 24.37
C SER A 274 -1.56 25.58 25.15
N GLU A 275 -2.77 25.40 24.64
CA GLU A 275 -4.00 25.90 25.25
C GLU A 275 -4.44 25.05 26.46
N GLU A 276 -4.41 23.73 26.31
CA GLU A 276 -4.93 22.81 27.32
C GLU A 276 -3.92 22.61 28.47
N TYR A 277 -2.62 22.51 28.16
CA TYR A 277 -1.57 22.21 29.14
C TYR A 277 -0.75 23.44 29.56
N ASN A 278 -0.88 24.58 28.89
CA ASN A 278 0.00 25.75 29.07
C ASN A 278 1.50 25.42 28.87
N LEU A 279 1.79 24.48 27.96
CA LEU A 279 3.15 24.03 27.67
C LEU A 279 3.49 24.24 26.20
N SER A 280 4.73 24.64 25.94
CA SER A 280 5.31 24.44 24.61
C SER A 280 5.54 22.94 24.35
N ILE A 281 5.62 22.56 23.07
CA ILE A 281 5.89 21.16 22.69
C ILE A 281 7.21 20.63 23.29
N PHE A 282 8.21 21.49 23.48
CA PHE A 282 9.51 21.10 24.06
C PHE A 282 9.37 20.84 25.57
N GLN A 283 8.70 21.73 26.30
CA GLN A 283 8.42 21.55 27.73
C GLN A 283 7.57 20.30 27.97
N ALA A 284 6.59 20.02 27.10
CA ALA A 284 5.78 18.81 27.17
C ALA A 284 6.66 17.55 27.07
N ILE A 285 7.63 17.52 26.14
CA ILE A 285 8.56 16.39 26.00
C ILE A 285 9.46 16.26 27.24
N GLU A 286 9.99 17.37 27.77
CA GLU A 286 10.80 17.35 28.99
C GLU A 286 10.02 16.82 30.21
N ILE A 287 8.76 17.23 30.37
CA ILE A 287 7.88 16.75 31.43
C ILE A 287 7.63 15.25 31.26
N LEU A 288 7.29 14.80 30.06
CA LEU A 288 7.12 13.37 29.78
C LEU A 288 8.39 12.56 30.04
N HIS A 289 9.56 13.12 29.77
CA HIS A 289 10.85 12.50 30.07
C HIS A 289 11.06 12.38 31.59
N LYS A 290 10.82 13.46 32.35
CA LYS A 290 10.92 13.45 33.82
C LYS A 290 9.95 12.43 34.46
N LEU A 291 8.74 12.32 33.91
CA LEU A 291 7.72 11.36 34.33
C LEU A 291 7.99 9.92 33.86
N LYS A 292 9.09 9.66 33.13
CA LYS A 292 9.47 8.34 32.59
C LYS A 292 8.34 7.68 31.79
N SER A 293 7.65 8.47 30.98
CA SER A 293 6.57 8.00 30.11
C SER A 293 7.01 6.83 29.23
N GLY A 294 6.16 5.80 29.12
CA GLY A 294 6.49 4.55 28.43
C GLY A 294 6.80 4.70 26.93
N PHE A 295 6.35 5.78 26.29
CA PHE A 295 6.57 6.00 24.85
C PHE A 295 7.56 7.14 24.55
N ILE A 296 8.35 7.57 25.53
CA ILE A 296 9.32 8.66 25.32
C ILE A 296 10.34 8.33 24.20
N THR A 297 10.77 7.08 24.08
CA THR A 297 11.65 6.63 22.98
C THR A 297 11.01 6.80 21.62
N LEU A 298 9.70 6.53 21.49
CA LEU A 298 8.96 6.76 20.25
C LEU A 298 8.88 8.26 19.93
N ILE A 299 8.61 9.09 20.93
CA ILE A 299 8.56 10.56 20.76
C ILE A 299 9.90 11.09 20.26
N PHE A 300 11.01 10.67 20.87
CA PHE A 300 12.35 11.07 20.42
C PHE A 300 12.66 10.57 19.01
N MET A 301 12.19 9.36 18.69
CA MET A 301 12.39 8.77 17.37
C MET A 301 11.59 9.50 16.27
N LEU A 302 10.34 9.89 16.53
CA LEU A 302 9.54 10.74 15.63
C LEU A 302 10.10 12.16 15.50
N SER A 303 10.87 12.59 16.49
CA SER A 303 11.48 13.90 16.59
C SER A 303 12.81 14.05 15.85
N GLN A 304 13.42 12.96 15.37
CA GLN A 304 14.78 12.98 14.83
C GLN A 304 14.97 13.88 13.61
N ASP A 305 13.92 14.14 12.84
CA ASP A 305 13.98 14.94 11.61
C ASP A 305 13.37 16.34 11.79
N ILE A 306 13.19 16.79 13.04
CA ILE A 306 12.57 18.08 13.36
C ILE A 306 13.65 19.02 13.91
N PRO A 307 13.89 20.19 13.29
CA PRO A 307 14.88 21.14 13.77
C PRO A 307 14.56 21.61 15.20
N GLY A 308 15.58 21.68 16.06
CA GLY A 308 15.50 22.19 17.44
C GLY A 308 15.58 21.15 18.56
N ILE A 309 15.67 19.84 18.28
CA ILE A 309 15.72 18.76 19.29
C ILE A 309 17.14 18.27 19.58
N GLU A 310 18.12 18.70 18.78
CA GLU A 310 19.53 18.29 18.88
C GLU A 310 20.13 18.56 20.26
N ASN A 311 19.68 19.62 20.96
CA ASN A 311 20.16 20.00 22.29
C ASN A 311 19.71 19.07 23.41
N LEU A 312 18.52 18.45 23.31
CA LEU A 312 18.01 17.56 24.37
C LEU A 312 18.68 16.17 24.32
N ARG A 313 19.12 15.76 23.12
CA ARG A 313 19.72 14.44 22.92
C ARG A 313 21.19 14.40 23.36
N SER A 314 21.94 15.49 23.17
CA SER A 314 23.33 15.59 23.64
C SER A 314 23.44 15.53 25.17
N GLU A 315 22.44 16.03 25.91
CA GLU A 315 22.38 15.91 27.36
C GLU A 315 22.17 14.46 27.85
N ASP A 316 21.33 13.68 27.17
CA ASP A 316 21.11 12.27 27.54
C ASP A 316 22.29 11.35 27.17
N GLU A 317 22.95 11.63 26.03
CA GLU A 317 24.14 10.88 25.62
C GLU A 317 25.33 11.18 26.56
N SER A 318 25.53 12.45 26.96
CA SER A 318 26.56 12.81 27.95
C SER A 318 26.31 12.23 29.35
N LYS A 319 25.06 12.13 29.81
CA LYS A 319 24.72 11.47 31.09
C LYS A 319 24.92 9.96 31.08
N LYS A 320 24.84 9.31 29.92
CA LYS A 320 25.11 7.87 29.79
C LYS A 320 26.61 7.57 29.80
N ASP A 321 27.42 8.44 29.22
CA ASP A 321 28.87 8.28 29.22
C ASP A 321 29.48 8.56 30.60
N ASN A 322 28.87 9.45 31.40
CA ASN A 322 29.31 9.73 32.78
C ASN A 322 28.90 8.67 33.83
N ASN A 323 28.04 7.70 33.47
CA ASN A 323 27.58 6.63 34.36
C ASN A 323 28.15 5.25 34.00
N LYS A 324 29.20 5.20 33.18
CA LYS A 324 29.99 4.00 32.89
C LYS A 324 31.36 4.09 33.54
#